data_AF-W9ARL0-F1
#
_entry.id   AF-W9ARL0-F1
#
_cell.length_a   1.000
_cell.length_b   1.000
_cell.length_c   1.000
_cell.angle_alpha   90.00
_cell.angle_beta   90.00
_cell.angle_gamma   90.00
#
_symmetry.space_group_name_H-M   'P 1'
#
loop_
_entity.id
_entity.type
_entity.pdbx_description
1 polymer ?
#
loop_
_entity_poly.entity_id
_entity_poly.type
_entity_poly.pdbx_seq_one_letter_code
_entity_poly.pdbx_strand_id
1 'polypeptide(L)'
;MLVASMTILLPGALLSAVTPMVTKLRLTRLDHTGAVVGSLSGVASVGAIAGTVLTGFVLLSRVPVSAILVGLGMLLVVAGVLCEWRIHTWTACNTAGLTVAVLIGGFTAYVAPGACDVETKYHCVGIAADPQRATGRALILDGLRHSYVDVENPKVLQFAYVRSIAAGVDAAFPGSEPLQAYHLGGGGLTYPRYLAATRPGTQSLISEIDGGVVQIDRDELGLSSELGIEVRIEDGRLGLRRLPTGSMDLIVGDAFGGVSVPWHLTTVQTMRDVQRVLNRTGVYIANLIDHGGLAFVRAEVATLLTVFDNVVLLAESRDLKGVPTLEPDGGNFVVLASDRPIDGTAVQNGLDIRSTAWTSMSDSDLNTWVGEAKQLTDDYAPVDQLLEPNPPER
;
A
#
# COMPACT_ATOMS: atom_id res chain seq x y z
N MET A 1 8.18 -20.35 2.59
CA MET A 1 8.38 -20.86 1.21
C MET A 1 7.90 -22.31 1.06
N LEU A 2 8.58 -23.32 1.63
CA LEU A 2 8.20 -24.74 1.47
C LEU A 2 6.75 -25.09 1.86
N VAL A 3 6.27 -24.57 2.99
CA VAL A 3 4.89 -24.80 3.45
C VAL A 3 3.88 -24.21 2.46
N ALA A 4 4.10 -22.97 2.00
CA ALA A 4 3.27 -22.31 1.00
C ALA A 4 3.29 -23.04 -0.35
N SER A 5 4.46 -23.56 -0.77
CA SER A 5 4.58 -24.38 -1.97
C SER A 5 3.75 -25.66 -1.84
N MET A 6 3.84 -26.38 -0.73
CA MET A 6 3.06 -27.61 -0.52
C MET A 6 1.54 -27.35 -0.43
N THR A 7 1.12 -26.26 0.22
CA THR A 7 -0.31 -25.93 0.34
C THR A 7 -0.94 -25.45 -0.95
N ILE A 8 -0.18 -24.85 -1.87
CA ILE A 8 -0.72 -24.35 -3.15
C ILE A 8 -0.55 -25.37 -4.29
N LEU A 9 0.65 -25.93 -4.46
CA LEU A 9 0.94 -26.81 -5.59
C LEU A 9 0.20 -28.15 -5.49
N LEU A 10 0.12 -28.73 -4.30
CA LEU A 10 -0.44 -30.07 -4.14
C LEU A 10 -1.95 -30.10 -4.45
N PRO A 11 -2.78 -29.19 -3.92
CA PRO A 11 -4.21 -29.16 -4.28
C PRO A 11 -4.43 -28.77 -5.75
N GLY A 12 -3.66 -27.81 -6.27
CA GLY A 12 -3.75 -27.38 -7.67
C GLY A 12 -3.44 -28.51 -8.66
N ALA A 13 -2.41 -29.32 -8.37
CA ALA A 13 -2.05 -30.48 -9.16
C ALA A 13 -3.14 -31.57 -9.12
N LEU A 14 -3.70 -31.84 -7.94
CA LEU A 14 -4.77 -32.82 -7.77
C LEU A 14 -6.06 -32.41 -8.51
N LEU A 15 -6.44 -31.13 -8.41
CA LEU A 15 -7.58 -30.57 -9.15
C LEU A 15 -7.38 -30.63 -10.67
N SER A 16 -6.16 -30.32 -11.14
CA SER A 16 -5.82 -30.38 -12.56
C SER A 16 -5.81 -31.82 -13.12
N ALA A 17 -5.57 -32.82 -12.26
CA ALA A 17 -5.58 -34.23 -12.63
C ALA A 17 -6.99 -34.82 -12.84
N VAL A 18 -8.05 -34.14 -12.39
CA VAL A 18 -9.44 -34.62 -12.51
C VAL A 18 -9.86 -34.76 -13.97
N THR A 19 -9.61 -33.74 -14.80
CA THR A 19 -10.00 -33.73 -16.22
C THR A 19 -9.39 -34.90 -17.01
N PRO A 20 -8.07 -35.17 -16.97
CA PRO A 20 -7.49 -36.33 -17.66
C PRO A 20 -7.98 -37.67 -17.10
N MET A 21 -8.26 -37.76 -15.79
CA MET A 21 -8.79 -38.99 -15.17
C MET A 21 -10.22 -39.30 -15.62
N VAL A 22 -11.11 -38.30 -15.64
CA VAL A 22 -12.49 -38.42 -16.15
C VAL A 22 -12.50 -38.77 -17.64
N THR A 23 -11.59 -38.17 -18.40
CA THR A 23 -11.43 -38.46 -19.82
C THR A 23 -11.07 -39.93 -20.05
N LYS A 24 -10.11 -40.46 -19.27
CA LYS A 24 -9.72 -41.87 -19.33
C LYS A 24 -10.87 -42.83 -18.97
N LEU A 25 -11.68 -42.47 -17.96
CA LEU A 25 -12.83 -43.29 -17.52
C LEU A 25 -13.99 -43.33 -18.54
N ARG A 26 -14.18 -42.27 -19.34
CA ARG A 26 -15.22 -42.22 -20.38
C ARG A 26 -14.80 -42.82 -21.72
N LEU A 27 -13.51 -43.02 -21.97
CA LEU A 27 -12.99 -43.63 -23.18
C LEU A 27 -13.14 -45.16 -23.14
N THR A 28 -14.36 -45.65 -23.37
CA THR A 28 -14.66 -47.09 -23.49
C THR A 28 -14.93 -47.54 -24.93
N ARG A 29 -15.05 -46.61 -25.90
CA ARG A 29 -15.14 -46.91 -27.35
C ARG A 29 -14.41 -45.86 -28.20
N LEU A 30 -13.70 -46.31 -29.23
CA LEU A 30 -12.81 -45.51 -30.10
C LEU A 30 -13.57 -44.61 -31.10
N ASP A 31 -14.88 -44.79 -31.23
CA ASP A 31 -15.64 -44.26 -32.37
C ASP A 31 -16.17 -42.83 -32.12
N HIS A 32 -16.15 -42.34 -30.87
CA HIS A 32 -16.66 -41.02 -30.44
C HIS A 32 -15.67 -40.19 -29.61
N THR A 33 -14.38 -40.58 -29.65
CA THR A 33 -13.32 -40.01 -28.81
C THR A 33 -13.13 -38.49 -28.98
N GLY A 34 -13.19 -37.97 -30.21
CA GLY A 34 -12.92 -36.55 -30.49
C GLY A 34 -13.97 -35.59 -29.91
N ALA A 35 -15.26 -35.89 -30.05
CA ALA A 35 -16.34 -35.01 -29.58
C ALA A 35 -16.48 -35.01 -28.05
N VAL A 36 -16.24 -36.16 -27.40
CA VAL A 36 -16.30 -36.27 -25.93
C VAL A 36 -15.11 -35.55 -25.27
N VAL A 37 -13.90 -35.71 -25.82
CA VAL A 37 -12.72 -34.98 -25.33
C VAL A 37 -12.86 -33.47 -25.58
N GLY A 38 -13.34 -33.07 -26.76
CA GLY A 38 -13.53 -31.66 -27.11
C GLY A 38 -14.56 -30.95 -26.24
N SER A 39 -15.70 -31.59 -25.96
CA SER A 39 -16.75 -31.03 -25.08
C SER A 39 -16.31 -30.94 -23.62
N LEU A 40 -15.62 -31.95 -23.08
CA LEU A 40 -15.04 -31.91 -21.73
C LEU A 40 -14.00 -30.79 -21.59
N SER A 41 -13.11 -30.66 -22.59
CA SER A 41 -12.12 -29.58 -22.61
C SER A 41 -12.79 -28.20 -22.70
N GLY A 42 -13.82 -28.05 -23.53
CA GLY A 42 -14.56 -26.80 -23.68
C GLY A 42 -15.24 -26.37 -22.37
N VAL A 43 -15.93 -27.29 -21.70
CA VAL A 43 -16.57 -27.01 -20.40
C VAL A 43 -15.53 -26.66 -19.34
N ALA A 44 -14.38 -27.36 -19.32
CA ALA A 44 -13.29 -27.06 -18.39
C ALA A 44 -12.70 -25.66 -18.61
N SER A 45 -12.48 -25.26 -19.87
CA SER A 45 -11.97 -23.92 -20.20
C SER A 45 -12.95 -22.82 -19.84
N VAL A 46 -14.24 -22.99 -20.15
CA VAL A 46 -15.29 -22.02 -19.77
C VAL A 46 -15.39 -21.89 -18.25
N GLY A 47 -15.36 -23.02 -17.53
CA GLY A 47 -15.34 -23.04 -16.07
C GLY A 47 -14.11 -22.34 -15.48
N ALA A 48 -12.93 -22.52 -16.07
CA ALA A 48 -11.70 -21.87 -15.62
C ALA A 48 -11.73 -20.36 -15.86
N ILE A 49 -12.23 -19.90 -17.01
CA ILE A 49 -12.38 -18.46 -17.29
C ILE A 49 -13.40 -17.84 -16.34
N ALA A 50 -14.57 -18.46 -16.18
CA ALA A 50 -15.59 -17.96 -15.26
C ALA A 50 -15.08 -17.95 -13.80
N GLY A 51 -14.37 -19.00 -13.39
CA GLY A 51 -13.77 -19.12 -12.06
C GLY A 51 -12.71 -18.05 -11.82
N THR A 52 -11.78 -17.84 -12.75
CA THR A 52 -10.74 -16.81 -12.60
C THR A 52 -11.31 -15.40 -12.55
N VAL A 53 -12.30 -15.08 -13.40
CA VAL A 53 -12.98 -13.77 -13.38
C VAL A 53 -13.76 -13.58 -12.08
N LEU A 54 -14.54 -14.59 -11.65
CA LEU A 54 -15.33 -14.50 -10.42
C LEU A 54 -14.42 -14.40 -9.19
N THR A 55 -13.36 -15.19 -9.14
CA THR A 55 -12.39 -15.13 -8.04
C THR A 55 -11.68 -13.77 -8.02
N GLY A 56 -11.09 -13.35 -9.13
CA GLY A 56 -10.31 -12.11 -9.22
C GLY A 56 -11.13 -10.83 -9.01
N PHE A 57 -12.30 -10.72 -9.66
CA PHE A 57 -13.08 -9.47 -9.65
C PHE A 57 -14.21 -9.44 -8.63
N VAL A 58 -14.69 -10.60 -8.15
CA VAL A 58 -15.83 -10.67 -7.23
C VAL A 58 -15.41 -11.14 -5.84
N LEU A 59 -14.81 -12.33 -5.70
CA LEU A 59 -14.46 -12.85 -4.38
C LEU A 59 -13.34 -12.04 -3.73
N LEU A 60 -12.19 -11.87 -4.39
CA LEU A 60 -11.07 -11.09 -3.84
C LEU A 60 -11.47 -9.64 -3.53
N SER A 61 -12.46 -9.10 -4.25
CA SER A 61 -12.93 -7.72 -4.03
C SER A 61 -13.83 -7.56 -2.80
N ARG A 62 -14.45 -8.65 -2.30
CA ARG A 62 -15.50 -8.60 -1.26
C ARG A 62 -15.24 -9.49 -0.05
N VAL A 63 -14.33 -10.46 -0.15
CA VAL A 63 -14.12 -11.51 0.85
C VAL A 63 -12.61 -11.62 1.13
N PRO A 64 -12.19 -11.66 2.41
CA PRO A 64 -10.79 -11.87 2.78
C PRO A 64 -10.20 -13.13 2.15
N VAL A 65 -8.90 -13.10 1.82
CA VAL A 65 -8.23 -14.22 1.13
C VAL A 65 -8.26 -15.47 2.02
N SER A 66 -8.08 -15.29 3.32
CA SER A 66 -8.22 -16.33 4.34
C SER A 66 -9.57 -17.08 4.24
N ALA A 67 -10.68 -16.34 4.16
CA ALA A 67 -12.02 -16.92 4.03
C ALA A 67 -12.24 -17.63 2.68
N ILE A 68 -11.65 -17.12 1.58
CA ILE A 68 -11.70 -17.78 0.27
C ILE A 68 -10.98 -19.13 0.34
N LEU A 69 -9.77 -19.18 0.92
CA LEU A 69 -8.98 -20.41 1.05
C LEU A 69 -9.68 -21.45 1.93
N VAL A 70 -10.21 -21.02 3.08
CA VAL A 70 -10.96 -21.90 3.99
C VAL A 70 -12.25 -22.40 3.32
N GLY A 71 -12.98 -21.51 2.63
CA GLY A 71 -14.21 -21.86 1.91
C GLY A 71 -13.95 -22.87 0.79
N LEU A 72 -12.90 -22.69 -0.01
CA LEU A 72 -12.48 -23.65 -1.03
C LEU A 72 -12.10 -25.00 -0.39
N GLY A 73 -11.33 -24.98 0.70
CA GLY A 73 -10.97 -26.18 1.45
C GLY A 73 -12.20 -26.96 1.93
N MET A 74 -13.16 -26.27 2.58
CA MET A 74 -14.41 -26.89 3.00
C MET A 74 -15.20 -27.47 1.83
N LEU A 75 -15.28 -26.75 0.70
CA LEU A 75 -16.02 -27.20 -0.47
C LEU A 75 -15.40 -28.46 -1.08
N LEU A 76 -14.07 -28.57 -1.12
CA LEU A 76 -13.36 -29.77 -1.56
C LEU A 76 -13.60 -30.95 -0.62
N VAL A 77 -13.62 -30.72 0.70
CA VAL A 77 -13.94 -31.75 1.69
C VAL A 77 -15.37 -32.25 1.51
N VAL A 78 -16.34 -31.35 1.39
CA VAL A 78 -17.75 -31.69 1.16
C VAL A 78 -17.92 -32.47 -0.15
N ALA A 79 -17.28 -32.03 -1.24
CA ALA A 79 -17.30 -32.74 -2.51
C ALA A 79 -16.71 -34.15 -2.38
N GLY A 80 -15.61 -34.31 -1.64
CA GLY A 80 -15.01 -35.60 -1.32
C GLY A 80 -15.98 -36.53 -0.59
N VAL A 81 -16.62 -36.05 0.48
CA VAL A 81 -17.60 -36.80 1.26
C VAL A 81 -18.81 -37.21 0.41
N LEU A 82 -19.34 -36.31 -0.41
CA LEU A 82 -20.47 -36.60 -1.30
C LEU A 82 -20.11 -37.63 -2.37
N CYS A 83 -18.90 -37.55 -2.93
CA CYS A 83 -18.42 -38.52 -3.91
C CYS A 83 -18.29 -39.90 -3.28
N GLU A 84 -17.70 -39.97 -2.08
CA GLU A 84 -17.54 -41.22 -1.34
C GLU A 84 -18.90 -41.83 -0.95
N TRP A 85 -19.82 -41.02 -0.42
CA TRP A 85 -21.18 -41.45 -0.07
C TRP A 85 -21.94 -42.04 -1.27
N ARG A 86 -21.71 -41.49 -2.47
CA ARG A 86 -22.38 -41.92 -3.70
C ARG A 86 -21.73 -43.16 -4.33
N ILE A 87 -20.43 -43.39 -4.10
CA ILE A 87 -19.67 -44.48 -4.74
C ILE A 87 -19.62 -45.74 -3.85
N HIS A 88 -19.72 -45.61 -2.52
CA HIS A 88 -19.57 -46.76 -1.62
C HIS A 88 -20.78 -47.00 -0.71
N THR A 89 -21.54 -48.05 -1.01
CA THR A 89 -22.18 -48.86 0.03
C THR A 89 -21.09 -49.68 0.74
N TRP A 90 -20.92 -49.49 2.05
CA TRP A 90 -20.43 -50.52 2.99
C TRP A 90 -18.93 -50.90 3.08
N THR A 91 -17.99 -49.94 3.15
CA THR A 91 -16.74 -50.13 3.92
C THR A 91 -16.26 -48.81 4.54
N ALA A 92 -16.93 -48.39 5.61
CA ALA A 92 -16.59 -47.18 6.36
C ALA A 92 -15.65 -47.52 7.54
N CYS A 93 -14.41 -47.04 7.50
CA CYS A 93 -13.64 -46.79 8.74
C CYS A 93 -12.43 -45.86 8.52
N ASN A 94 -11.75 -45.89 7.36
CA ASN A 94 -10.49 -45.15 7.19
C ASN A 94 -10.61 -43.74 6.58
N THR A 95 -11.70 -43.43 5.88
CA THR A 95 -11.90 -42.15 5.20
C THR A 95 -12.49 -41.07 6.11
N ALA A 96 -13.41 -41.43 7.00
CA ALA A 96 -13.97 -40.51 8.00
C ALA A 96 -12.89 -39.87 8.90
N GLY A 97 -11.84 -40.64 9.26
CA GLY A 97 -10.72 -40.12 10.04
C GLY A 97 -9.89 -39.08 9.29
N LEU A 98 -9.71 -39.24 7.98
CA LEU A 98 -8.99 -38.29 7.13
C LEU A 98 -9.80 -37.01 6.91
N THR A 99 -11.10 -37.13 6.67
CA THR A 99 -12.02 -35.99 6.56
C THR A 99 -12.06 -35.17 7.84
N VAL A 100 -12.16 -35.83 9.00
CA VAL A 100 -12.14 -35.16 10.32
C VAL A 100 -10.77 -34.56 10.61
N ALA A 101 -9.67 -35.22 10.28
CA ALA A 101 -8.32 -34.65 10.44
C ALA A 101 -8.08 -33.42 9.54
N VAL A 102 -8.61 -33.41 8.32
CA VAL A 102 -8.54 -32.24 7.41
C VAL A 102 -9.45 -31.11 7.91
N LEU A 103 -10.65 -31.41 8.39
CA LEU A 103 -11.54 -30.41 8.99
C LEU A 103 -10.93 -29.80 10.26
N ILE A 104 -10.34 -30.63 11.14
CA ILE A 104 -9.64 -30.17 12.34
C ILE A 104 -8.40 -29.37 11.96
N GLY A 105 -7.60 -29.82 10.99
CA GLY A 105 -6.41 -29.11 10.51
C GLY A 105 -6.73 -27.76 9.86
N GLY A 106 -7.83 -27.68 9.09
CA GLY A 106 -8.34 -26.44 8.53
C GLY A 106 -8.88 -25.49 9.60
N PHE A 107 -9.56 -26.03 10.62
CA PHE A 107 -10.06 -25.26 11.75
C PHE A 107 -8.93 -24.76 12.65
N THR A 108 -7.90 -25.57 12.93
CA THR A 108 -6.74 -25.13 13.72
C THR A 108 -5.89 -24.12 12.98
N ALA A 109 -5.79 -24.16 11.65
CA ALA A 109 -5.15 -23.11 10.87
C ALA A 109 -5.97 -21.79 10.84
N TYR A 110 -7.30 -21.88 10.93
CA TYR A 110 -8.20 -20.72 11.01
C TYR A 110 -8.21 -20.05 12.40
N VAL A 111 -8.08 -20.86 13.47
CA VAL A 111 -8.10 -20.38 14.86
C VAL A 111 -6.68 -20.18 15.43
N ALA A 112 -5.65 -20.67 14.75
CA ALA A 112 -4.28 -20.32 15.07
C ALA A 112 -4.16 -18.79 15.04
N PRO A 113 -3.62 -18.16 16.10
CA PRO A 113 -3.45 -16.72 16.12
C PRO A 113 -2.60 -16.32 14.91
N GLY A 114 -3.27 -15.79 13.89
CA GLY A 114 -2.62 -15.18 12.76
C GLY A 114 -1.87 -13.96 13.26
N ALA A 115 -0.75 -13.65 12.61
CA ALA A 115 0.10 -12.49 12.89
C ALA A 115 -0.58 -11.12 12.59
N CYS A 116 -1.91 -11.08 12.54
CA CYS A 116 -2.73 -10.01 12.02
C CYS A 116 -3.96 -9.77 12.91
N ASP A 117 -4.21 -8.52 13.32
CA ASP A 117 -5.39 -8.19 14.14
C ASP A 117 -6.64 -8.01 13.26
N VAL A 118 -6.49 -7.35 12.10
CA VAL A 118 -7.57 -7.12 11.13
C VAL A 118 -7.03 -7.25 9.70
N GLU A 119 -7.60 -8.15 8.90
CA GLU A 119 -7.32 -8.25 7.46
C GLU A 119 -8.28 -7.33 6.70
N THR A 120 -7.76 -6.30 6.05
CA THR A 120 -8.52 -5.43 5.15
C THR A 120 -8.40 -5.93 3.72
N LYS A 121 -9.03 -5.20 2.79
CA LYS A 121 -8.93 -5.53 1.36
C LYS A 121 -7.50 -5.40 0.82
N TYR A 122 -6.67 -4.55 1.44
CA TYR A 122 -5.34 -4.20 0.94
C TYR A 122 -4.21 -4.60 1.89
N HIS A 123 -4.46 -4.68 3.20
CA HIS A 123 -3.42 -4.85 4.21
C HIS A 123 -3.82 -5.83 5.31
N CYS A 124 -2.81 -6.48 5.87
CA CYS A 124 -2.89 -7.01 7.21
C CYS A 124 -2.58 -5.90 8.23
N VAL A 125 -3.58 -5.49 9.01
CA VAL A 125 -3.46 -4.38 9.97
C VAL A 125 -3.30 -4.92 11.39
N GLY A 126 -2.39 -4.30 12.14
CA GLY A 126 -2.22 -4.49 13.59
C GLY A 126 -1.95 -3.19 14.31
N ILE A 127 -2.23 -3.16 15.62
CA ILE A 127 -1.95 -1.99 16.47
C ILE A 127 -1.06 -2.40 17.63
N ALA A 128 0.12 -1.79 17.70
CA ALA A 128 1.03 -1.97 18.83
C ALA A 128 0.96 -0.76 19.77
N ALA A 129 0.66 -1.02 21.05
CA ALA A 129 0.77 -0.01 22.09
C ALA A 129 2.24 0.29 22.40
N ASP A 130 2.58 1.57 22.61
CA ASP A 130 3.92 1.97 23.02
C ASP A 130 4.13 1.68 24.52
N PRO A 131 5.10 0.83 24.91
CA PRO A 131 5.37 0.53 26.31
C PRO A 131 5.85 1.75 27.11
N GLN A 132 6.45 2.74 26.45
CA GLN A 132 6.99 3.95 27.09
C GLN A 132 5.98 5.10 27.09
N ARG A 133 4.85 4.97 26.38
CA ARG A 133 3.87 6.04 26.23
C ARG A 133 2.45 5.48 26.21
N ALA A 134 1.73 5.66 27.31
CA ALA A 134 0.42 5.02 27.54
C ALA A 134 -0.61 5.25 26.41
N THR A 135 -0.60 6.45 25.81
CA THR A 135 -1.51 6.90 24.75
C THR A 135 -0.92 6.72 23.34
N GLY A 136 0.31 6.21 23.26
CA GLY A 136 1.04 5.94 22.03
C GLY A 136 0.59 4.66 21.37
N ARG A 137 0.31 4.72 20.07
CA ARG A 137 -0.09 3.59 19.24
C ARG A 137 0.70 3.63 17.94
N ALA A 138 1.26 2.49 17.54
CA ALA A 138 1.87 2.29 16.24
C ALA A 138 0.91 1.48 15.36
N LEU A 139 0.61 2.01 14.17
CA LEU A 139 -0.11 1.28 13.13
C LEU A 139 0.88 0.39 12.38
N ILE A 140 0.59 -0.90 12.36
CA ILE A 140 1.37 -1.92 11.64
C ILE A 140 0.56 -2.34 10.42
N LEU A 141 1.12 -2.20 9.21
CA LEU A 141 0.54 -2.73 7.97
C LEU A 141 1.52 -3.73 7.37
N ASP A 142 1.06 -4.94 7.09
CA ASP A 142 1.86 -6.03 6.51
C ASP A 142 3.19 -6.31 7.24
N GLY A 143 3.19 -6.09 8.57
CA GLY A 143 4.35 -6.28 9.44
C GLY A 143 5.31 -5.09 9.57
N LEU A 144 5.07 -4.00 8.84
CA LEU A 144 5.86 -2.77 8.92
C LEU A 144 5.17 -1.71 9.77
N ARG A 145 5.92 -0.85 10.48
CA ARG A 145 5.35 0.29 11.19
C ARG A 145 5.11 1.42 10.20
N HIS A 146 3.86 1.66 9.82
CA HIS A 146 3.49 2.71 8.86
C HIS A 146 3.19 4.05 9.53
N SER A 147 2.67 4.03 10.76
CA SER A 147 2.27 5.25 11.47
C SER A 147 2.47 5.15 12.97
N TYR A 148 2.59 6.30 13.62
CA TYR A 148 2.63 6.41 15.07
C TYR A 148 1.80 7.61 15.50
N VAL A 149 0.81 7.34 16.33
CA VAL A 149 -0.14 8.32 16.85
C VAL A 149 -0.07 8.31 18.36
N ASP A 150 0.07 9.48 18.96
CA ASP A 150 -0.32 9.70 20.34
C ASP A 150 -1.72 10.30 20.36
N VAL A 151 -2.68 9.53 20.84
CA VAL A 151 -4.11 9.87 20.82
C VAL A 151 -4.42 11.14 21.64
N GLU A 152 -3.66 11.39 22.71
CA GLU A 152 -3.84 12.57 23.57
C GLU A 152 -2.96 13.75 23.15
N ASN A 153 -1.80 13.49 22.54
CA ASN A 153 -0.88 14.53 22.10
C ASN A 153 -0.48 14.37 20.63
N PRO A 154 -1.31 14.87 19.69
CA PRO A 154 -1.06 14.77 18.25
C PRO A 154 0.17 15.56 17.76
N LYS A 155 0.85 16.31 18.63
CA LYS A 155 2.10 17.01 18.30
C LYS A 155 3.33 16.10 18.35
N VAL A 156 3.19 14.88 18.84
CA VAL A 156 4.29 13.91 18.94
C VAL A 156 4.48 13.18 17.62
N LEU A 157 5.58 13.51 16.95
CA LEU A 157 5.98 12.90 15.68
C LEU A 157 7.21 12.00 15.87
N GLN A 158 7.01 10.66 15.91
CA GLN A 158 8.12 9.71 16.10
C GLN A 158 8.96 9.49 14.83
N PHE A 159 8.33 9.48 13.66
CA PHE A 159 9.03 9.21 12.41
C PHE A 159 9.78 10.45 11.90
N ALA A 160 11.02 10.26 11.46
CA ALA A 160 11.86 11.33 10.95
C ALA A 160 11.27 11.97 9.68
N TYR A 161 10.66 11.17 8.79
CA TYR A 161 10.01 11.70 7.59
C TYR A 161 8.82 12.60 7.94
N VAL A 162 7.97 12.24 8.92
CA VAL A 162 6.83 13.08 9.33
C VAL A 162 7.32 14.37 9.97
N ARG A 163 8.41 14.32 10.77
CA ARG A 163 9.08 15.53 11.28
C ARG A 163 9.64 16.39 10.14
N SER A 164 10.14 15.78 9.07
CA SER A 164 10.66 16.48 7.89
C SER A 164 9.55 17.11 7.06
N ILE A 165 8.39 16.45 6.93
CA ILE A 165 7.17 17.04 6.36
C ILE A 165 6.77 18.27 7.19
N ALA A 166 6.72 18.15 8.52
CA ALA A 166 6.41 19.27 9.40
C ALA A 166 7.40 20.44 9.25
N ALA A 167 8.70 20.16 9.13
CA ALA A 167 9.72 21.18 8.87
C ALA A 167 9.47 21.91 7.54
N GLY A 168 9.20 21.15 6.48
CA GLY A 168 8.94 21.68 5.15
C GLY A 168 7.69 22.56 5.08
N VAL A 169 6.59 22.11 5.68
CA VAL A 169 5.32 22.86 5.71
C VAL A 169 5.43 24.12 6.56
N ASP A 170 6.12 24.09 7.70
CA ASP A 170 6.28 25.28 8.53
C ASP A 170 7.22 26.31 7.91
N ALA A 171 8.22 25.87 7.15
CA ALA A 171 9.05 26.77 6.34
C ALA A 171 8.23 27.41 5.19
N ALA A 172 7.36 26.63 4.55
CA ALA A 172 6.50 27.11 3.47
C ALA A 172 5.39 28.06 3.94
N PHE A 173 4.83 27.80 5.12
CA PHE A 173 3.70 28.55 5.69
C PHE A 173 4.02 28.98 7.12
N PRO A 174 4.85 30.01 7.32
CA PRO A 174 5.24 30.45 8.66
C PRO A 174 4.03 30.83 9.52
N GLY A 175 4.01 30.37 10.77
CA GLY A 175 2.94 30.68 11.74
C GLY A 175 1.91 29.56 11.91
N SER A 176 0.77 29.91 12.52
CA SER A 176 -0.29 28.97 12.89
C SER A 176 -1.59 29.20 12.14
N GLU A 177 -1.54 29.87 10.98
CA GLU A 177 -2.71 30.12 10.17
C GLU A 177 -3.28 28.80 9.63
N PRO A 178 -4.63 28.65 9.63
CA PRO A 178 -5.28 27.45 9.13
C PRO A 178 -5.03 27.28 7.63
N LEU A 179 -4.93 26.03 7.19
CA LEU A 179 -4.71 25.68 5.80
C LEU A 179 -5.92 24.92 5.22
N GLN A 180 -6.09 24.98 3.90
CA GLN A 180 -6.86 24.02 3.13
C GLN A 180 -5.90 22.93 2.64
N ALA A 181 -5.93 21.78 3.30
CA ALA A 181 -5.03 20.67 3.05
C ALA A 181 -5.76 19.49 2.38
N TYR A 182 -5.10 18.85 1.42
CA TYR A 182 -5.53 17.60 0.83
C TYR A 182 -4.45 16.54 0.99
N HIS A 183 -4.82 15.34 1.41
CA HIS A 183 -3.90 14.24 1.64
C HIS A 183 -4.23 13.07 0.70
N LEU A 184 -3.23 12.66 -0.07
CA LEU A 184 -3.24 11.43 -0.86
C LEU A 184 -2.71 10.31 0.04
N GLY A 185 -3.63 9.51 0.59
CA GLY A 185 -3.32 8.56 1.66
C GLY A 185 -3.01 9.25 2.99
N GLY A 186 -2.76 8.44 4.01
CA GLY A 186 -2.33 8.93 5.32
C GLY A 186 -2.68 7.94 6.43
N GLY A 187 -2.02 6.77 6.43
CA GLY A 187 -2.26 5.75 7.45
C GLY A 187 -2.09 6.30 8.86
N GLY A 188 -3.06 6.06 9.75
CA GLY A 188 -3.03 6.60 11.10
C GLY A 188 -3.36 8.09 11.20
N LEU A 189 -3.57 8.80 10.09
CA LEU A 189 -3.90 10.24 10.01
C LEU A 189 -2.99 11.12 10.89
N THR A 190 -1.74 10.73 11.07
CA THR A 190 -0.79 11.37 11.99
C THR A 190 -0.56 12.83 11.62
N TYR A 191 -0.30 13.11 10.35
CA TYR A 191 -0.03 14.47 9.89
C TYR A 191 -1.29 15.37 9.85
N PRO A 192 -2.47 14.91 9.36
CA PRO A 192 -3.71 15.65 9.55
C PRO A 192 -4.01 16.04 11.01
N ARG A 193 -3.81 15.11 11.95
CA ARG A 193 -3.97 15.37 13.40
C ARG A 193 -2.97 16.42 13.91
N TYR A 194 -1.72 16.33 13.45
CA TYR A 194 -0.69 17.32 13.75
C TYR A 194 -1.09 18.73 13.25
N LEU A 195 -1.59 18.84 12.01
CA LEU A 195 -2.05 20.11 11.46
C LEU A 195 -3.22 20.69 12.25
N ALA A 196 -4.24 19.87 12.56
CA ALA A 196 -5.38 20.31 13.37
C ALA A 196 -4.94 20.88 14.75
N ALA A 197 -3.91 20.31 15.36
CA ALA A 197 -3.41 20.73 16.67
C ALA A 197 -2.42 21.91 16.65
N THR A 198 -1.73 22.13 15.53
CA THR A 198 -0.73 23.19 15.37
C THR A 198 -1.26 24.41 14.63
N ARG A 199 -2.29 24.22 13.80
CA ARG A 199 -2.98 25.24 12.99
C ARG A 199 -4.50 25.08 13.14
N PRO A 200 -5.07 25.47 14.29
CA PRO A 200 -6.50 25.32 14.55
C PRO A 200 -7.36 25.99 13.46
N GLY A 201 -8.35 25.26 12.96
CA GLY A 201 -9.23 25.69 11.87
C GLY A 201 -8.85 25.13 10.49
N THR A 202 -7.70 24.48 10.36
CA THR A 202 -7.29 23.76 9.14
C THR A 202 -8.37 22.75 8.73
N GLN A 203 -8.71 22.72 7.43
CA GLN A 203 -9.56 21.69 6.85
C GLN A 203 -8.67 20.71 6.08
N SER A 204 -8.63 19.46 6.55
CA SER A 204 -7.88 18.39 5.91
C SER A 204 -8.85 17.42 5.26
N LEU A 205 -8.78 17.30 3.93
CA LEU A 205 -9.51 16.28 3.18
C LEU A 205 -8.55 15.14 2.80
N ILE A 206 -8.89 13.91 3.13
CA ILE A 206 -8.04 12.74 2.91
C ILE A 206 -8.74 11.79 1.96
N SER A 207 -8.04 11.34 0.92
CA SER A 207 -8.45 10.21 0.11
C SER A 207 -7.66 8.98 0.54
N GLU A 208 -8.34 8.05 1.21
CA GLU A 208 -7.79 6.77 1.65
C GLU A 208 -8.48 5.65 0.87
N ILE A 209 -7.70 4.76 0.25
CA ILE A 209 -8.25 3.69 -0.57
C ILE A 209 -8.81 2.54 0.29
N ASP A 210 -8.24 2.35 1.48
CA ASP A 210 -8.57 1.28 2.41
C ASP A 210 -9.54 1.73 3.51
N GLY A 211 -10.82 1.46 3.30
CA GLY A 211 -11.86 1.73 4.29
C GLY A 211 -11.66 1.00 5.63
N GLY A 212 -10.89 -0.10 5.66
CA GLY A 212 -10.56 -0.80 6.90
C GLY A 212 -9.58 -0.01 7.78
N VAL A 213 -8.58 0.63 7.18
CA VAL A 213 -7.67 1.54 7.90
C VAL A 213 -8.43 2.72 8.49
N VAL A 214 -9.37 3.30 7.72
CA VAL A 214 -10.22 4.41 8.21
C VAL A 214 -11.08 3.98 9.41
N GLN A 215 -11.59 2.75 9.41
CA GLN A 215 -12.37 2.23 10.53
C GLN A 215 -11.51 2.06 11.78
N ILE A 216 -10.28 1.56 11.63
CA ILE A 216 -9.31 1.42 12.72
C ILE A 216 -8.91 2.80 13.27
N ASP A 217 -8.70 3.79 12.39
CA ASP A 217 -8.39 5.15 12.80
C ASP A 217 -9.49 5.76 13.69
N ARG A 218 -10.74 5.41 13.42
CA ARG A 218 -11.92 5.82 14.21
C ARG A 218 -12.03 5.06 15.52
N ASP A 219 -11.97 3.74 15.46
CA ASP A 219 -12.28 2.89 16.60
C ASP A 219 -11.15 2.84 17.63
N GLU A 220 -9.89 2.86 17.16
CA GLU A 220 -8.72 2.57 18.00
C GLU A 220 -7.76 3.78 18.14
N LEU A 221 -7.74 4.69 17.17
CA LEU A 221 -6.85 5.86 17.19
C LEU A 221 -7.58 7.18 17.47
N GLY A 222 -8.88 7.14 17.76
CA GLY A 222 -9.64 8.29 18.25
C GLY A 222 -9.92 9.37 17.20
N LEU A 223 -10.10 9.01 15.92
CA LEU A 223 -10.52 9.97 14.89
C LEU A 223 -11.93 10.51 15.21
N SER A 224 -12.00 11.82 15.49
CA SER A 224 -13.26 12.55 15.69
C SER A 224 -13.53 13.50 14.53
N SER A 225 -14.81 13.65 14.15
CA SER A 225 -15.26 14.62 13.15
C SER A 225 -15.02 16.08 13.54
N GLU A 226 -14.73 16.35 14.81
CA GLU A 226 -14.48 17.71 15.33
C GLU A 226 -13.10 18.26 14.94
N LEU A 227 -12.21 17.42 14.39
CA LEU A 227 -10.82 17.80 14.08
C LEU A 227 -10.65 18.53 12.74
N GLY A 228 -11.72 18.84 12.01
CA GLY A 228 -11.62 19.38 10.65
C GLY A 228 -11.00 18.40 9.66
N ILE A 229 -11.13 17.10 9.95
CA ILE A 229 -10.57 15.99 9.17
C ILE A 229 -11.73 15.25 8.50
N GLU A 230 -11.83 15.36 7.16
CA GLU A 230 -12.79 14.62 6.34
C GLU A 230 -12.04 13.50 5.60
N VAL A 231 -12.48 12.24 5.74
CA VAL A 231 -11.89 11.10 5.05
C VAL A 231 -12.87 10.55 4.02
N ARG A 232 -12.44 10.45 2.77
CA ARG A 232 -13.16 9.81 1.67
C ARG A 232 -12.50 8.49 1.34
N ILE A 233 -13.31 7.43 1.30
CA ILE A 233 -12.84 6.10 0.91
C ILE A 233 -12.82 6.03 -0.62
N GLU A 234 -11.69 6.39 -1.24
CA GLU A 234 -11.54 6.46 -2.68
C GLU A 234 -10.07 6.38 -3.14
N ASP A 235 -9.86 6.15 -4.44
CA ASP A 235 -8.53 6.29 -5.04
C ASP A 235 -8.09 7.77 -5.03
N GLY A 236 -6.87 8.04 -4.55
CA GLY A 236 -6.36 9.39 -4.38
C GLY A 236 -6.26 10.20 -5.68
N ARG A 237 -5.94 9.55 -6.81
CA ARG A 237 -5.86 10.20 -8.12
C ARG A 237 -7.24 10.62 -8.60
N LEU A 238 -8.24 9.75 -8.43
CA LEU A 238 -9.63 10.07 -8.76
C LEU A 238 -10.19 11.18 -7.86
N GLY A 239 -9.88 11.15 -6.56
CA GLY A 239 -10.25 12.21 -5.62
C GLY A 239 -9.66 13.56 -6.01
N LEU A 240 -8.36 13.59 -6.34
CA LEU A 240 -7.63 14.80 -6.76
C LEU A 240 -8.27 15.47 -7.98
N ARG A 241 -8.71 14.69 -8.97
CA ARG A 241 -9.36 15.21 -10.19
C ARG A 241 -10.70 15.89 -9.94
N ARG A 242 -11.38 15.59 -8.83
CA ARG A 242 -12.65 16.23 -8.46
C ARG A 242 -12.45 17.57 -7.77
N LEU A 243 -11.24 17.85 -7.28
CA LEU A 243 -10.95 19.11 -6.59
C LEU A 243 -10.92 20.28 -7.58
N PRO A 244 -11.47 21.45 -7.21
CA PRO A 244 -11.40 22.64 -8.03
C PRO A 244 -9.95 23.10 -8.26
N THR A 245 -9.73 23.83 -9.34
CA THR A 245 -8.43 24.48 -9.61
C THR A 245 -8.15 25.54 -8.54
N GLY A 246 -6.92 25.57 -8.01
CA GLY A 246 -6.48 26.56 -7.04
C GLY A 246 -7.19 26.53 -5.69
N SER A 247 -7.74 25.38 -5.29
CA SER A 247 -8.53 25.25 -4.05
C SER A 247 -7.72 24.86 -2.81
N MET A 248 -6.49 24.37 -2.96
CA MET A 248 -5.69 23.85 -1.85
C MET A 248 -4.42 24.67 -1.61
N ASP A 249 -4.09 24.88 -0.33
CA ASP A 249 -2.81 25.44 0.10
C ASP A 249 -1.74 24.35 0.15
N LEU A 250 -2.11 23.17 0.66
CA LEU A 250 -1.19 22.07 0.90
C LEU A 250 -1.73 20.79 0.31
N ILE A 251 -0.90 20.08 -0.47
CA ILE A 251 -1.17 18.70 -0.85
C ILE A 251 -0.07 17.82 -0.26
N VAL A 252 -0.45 16.80 0.51
CA VAL A 252 0.46 15.84 1.13
C VAL A 252 0.34 14.48 0.44
N GLY A 253 1.42 13.97 -0.14
CA GLY A 253 1.53 12.62 -0.66
C GLY A 253 2.09 11.67 0.38
N ASP A 254 1.26 10.78 0.93
CA ASP A 254 1.66 9.76 1.91
C ASP A 254 0.86 8.46 1.69
N ALA A 255 0.81 8.03 0.42
CA ALA A 255 0.09 6.84 -0.02
C ALA A 255 1.09 5.73 -0.40
N PHE A 256 0.99 4.58 0.26
CA PHE A 256 1.85 3.44 0.01
C PHE A 256 1.02 2.19 -0.29
N GLY A 257 1.32 1.53 -1.41
CA GLY A 257 0.81 0.20 -1.76
C GLY A 257 1.81 -0.87 -1.34
N GLY A 258 1.98 -1.08 -0.03
CA GLY A 258 3.04 -1.92 0.51
C GLY A 258 4.33 -1.12 0.73
N VAL A 259 5.37 -1.38 -0.06
CA VAL A 259 6.72 -0.81 0.14
C VAL A 259 7.00 0.47 -0.66
N SER A 260 6.07 0.92 -1.51
CA SER A 260 6.28 2.08 -2.39
C SER A 260 4.99 2.83 -2.74
N VAL A 261 5.16 4.03 -3.31
CA VAL A 261 4.06 4.85 -3.82
C VAL A 261 3.52 4.22 -5.11
N PRO A 262 2.19 4.02 -5.25
CA PRO A 262 1.58 3.50 -6.46
C PRO A 262 1.95 4.32 -7.71
N TRP A 263 2.36 3.64 -8.79
CA TRP A 263 2.89 4.27 -10.00
C TRP A 263 1.97 5.33 -10.63
N HIS A 264 0.65 5.16 -10.51
CA HIS A 264 -0.30 6.09 -11.12
C HIS A 264 -0.34 7.43 -10.38
N LEU A 265 0.22 7.51 -9.17
CA LEU A 265 0.34 8.74 -8.39
C LEU A 265 1.63 9.51 -8.68
N THR A 266 2.61 8.90 -9.36
CA THR A 266 3.97 9.43 -9.56
C THR A 266 4.21 9.98 -10.97
N THR A 267 3.17 10.06 -11.80
CA THR A 267 3.32 10.47 -13.22
C THR A 267 3.24 11.98 -13.41
N VAL A 268 3.86 12.50 -14.48
CA VAL A 268 3.73 13.91 -14.91
C VAL A 268 2.26 14.35 -14.95
N GLN A 269 1.36 13.49 -15.45
CA GLN A 269 -0.06 13.78 -15.55
C GLN A 269 -0.69 13.98 -14.16
N THR A 270 -0.33 13.16 -13.18
CA THR A 270 -0.79 13.35 -11.80
C THR A 270 -0.15 14.58 -11.17
N MET A 271 1.14 14.84 -11.40
CA MET A 271 1.79 16.06 -10.91
C MET A 271 1.17 17.33 -11.47
N ARG A 272 0.70 17.31 -12.73
CA ARG A 272 -0.09 18.42 -13.30
C ARG A 272 -1.48 18.55 -12.65
N ASP A 273 -2.13 17.44 -12.30
CA ASP A 273 -3.36 17.47 -11.52
C ASP A 273 -3.12 18.09 -10.13
N VAL A 274 -1.99 17.77 -9.48
CA VAL A 274 -1.56 18.38 -8.21
C VAL A 274 -1.33 19.88 -8.38
N GLN A 275 -0.52 20.30 -9.35
CA GLN A 275 -0.23 21.71 -9.64
C GLN A 275 -1.52 22.51 -9.92
N ARG A 276 -2.46 21.94 -10.69
CA ARG A 276 -3.75 22.57 -10.97
C ARG A 276 -4.56 22.85 -9.70
N VAL A 277 -4.56 21.92 -8.75
CA VAL A 277 -5.38 22.02 -7.52
C VAL A 277 -4.74 22.96 -6.49
N LEU A 278 -3.41 23.06 -6.47
CA LEU A 278 -2.69 24.02 -5.64
C LEU A 278 -3.02 25.46 -6.06
N ASN A 279 -3.19 26.34 -5.07
CA ASN A 279 -3.24 27.76 -5.31
C ASN A 279 -1.84 28.34 -5.58
N ARG A 280 -1.76 29.64 -5.90
CA ARG A 280 -0.50 30.30 -6.28
C ARG A 280 0.60 30.26 -5.20
N THR A 281 0.24 30.06 -3.94
CA THR A 281 1.16 29.95 -2.81
C THR A 281 1.30 28.52 -2.31
N GLY A 282 0.64 27.57 -2.97
CA GLY A 282 0.49 26.21 -2.51
C GLY A 282 1.78 25.39 -2.62
N VAL A 283 1.88 24.36 -1.81
CA VAL A 283 3.02 23.44 -1.80
C VAL A 283 2.53 22.01 -1.87
N TYR A 284 3.14 21.23 -2.76
CA TYR A 284 3.07 19.78 -2.73
C TYR A 284 4.22 19.26 -1.88
N ILE A 285 3.94 18.35 -0.95
CA ILE A 285 4.97 17.66 -0.18
C ILE A 285 4.67 16.17 -0.17
N ALA A 286 5.64 15.33 -0.45
CA ALA A 286 5.43 13.88 -0.53
C ALA A 286 6.53 13.09 0.16
N ASN A 287 6.13 12.00 0.80
CA ASN A 287 7.00 10.97 1.32
C ASN A 287 7.25 9.94 0.22
N LEU A 288 8.52 9.65 -0.04
CA LEU A 288 8.98 8.65 -0.99
C LEU A 288 9.84 7.64 -0.25
N ILE A 289 9.84 6.39 -0.71
CA ILE A 289 10.69 5.34 -0.16
C ILE A 289 11.40 4.64 -1.31
N ASP A 290 12.72 4.52 -1.20
CA ASP A 290 13.55 3.78 -2.15
C ASP A 290 14.87 3.38 -1.49
N HIS A 291 15.52 2.35 -2.03
CA HIS A 291 16.82 1.88 -1.55
C HIS A 291 17.80 1.68 -2.71
N GLY A 292 19.02 1.26 -2.37
CA GLY A 292 20.06 0.95 -3.34
C GLY A 292 20.38 2.11 -4.27
N GLY A 293 20.16 1.92 -5.58
CA GLY A 293 20.47 2.93 -6.60
C GLY A 293 19.61 4.21 -6.58
N LEU A 294 18.55 4.26 -5.75
CA LEU A 294 17.61 5.39 -5.64
C LEU A 294 16.96 5.79 -6.98
N ALA A 295 16.81 4.81 -7.89
CA ALA A 295 16.37 5.07 -9.26
C ALA A 295 14.92 5.57 -9.31
N PHE A 296 14.07 5.11 -8.40
CA PHE A 296 12.69 5.57 -8.31
C PHE A 296 12.61 7.00 -7.78
N VAL A 297 13.30 7.34 -6.69
CA VAL A 297 13.28 8.72 -6.16
C VAL A 297 13.86 9.70 -7.19
N ARG A 298 14.94 9.34 -7.89
CA ARG A 298 15.52 10.18 -8.95
C ARG A 298 14.52 10.40 -10.10
N ALA A 299 13.79 9.36 -10.50
CA ALA A 299 12.74 9.47 -11.53
C ALA A 299 11.55 10.32 -11.08
N GLU A 300 11.14 10.21 -9.81
CA GLU A 300 10.06 11.03 -9.25
C GLU A 300 10.45 12.50 -9.15
N VAL A 301 11.65 12.80 -8.67
CA VAL A 301 12.17 14.18 -8.63
C VAL A 301 12.31 14.74 -10.06
N ALA A 302 12.82 13.95 -11.02
CA ALA A 302 12.86 14.35 -12.43
C ALA A 302 11.47 14.70 -12.96
N THR A 303 10.45 13.92 -12.58
CA THR A 303 9.05 14.16 -12.95
C THR A 303 8.54 15.48 -12.37
N LEU A 304 8.79 15.73 -11.09
CA LEU A 304 8.40 16.98 -10.41
C LEU A 304 9.05 18.21 -11.04
N LEU A 305 10.34 18.12 -11.39
CA LEU A 305 11.09 19.19 -12.08
C LEU A 305 10.52 19.52 -13.48
N THR A 306 9.73 18.63 -14.09
CA THR A 306 9.04 18.94 -15.36
C THR A 306 7.75 19.73 -15.20
N VAL A 307 7.22 19.82 -13.97
CA VAL A 307 5.93 20.42 -13.67
C VAL A 307 6.07 21.68 -12.82
N PHE A 308 6.91 21.65 -11.79
CA PHE A 308 7.08 22.73 -10.82
C PHE A 308 8.40 23.47 -11.03
N ASP A 309 8.37 24.78 -10.80
CA ASP A 309 9.54 25.65 -10.93
C ASP A 309 10.56 25.43 -9.80
N ASN A 310 10.12 25.02 -8.61
CA ASN A 310 10.96 24.87 -7.43
C ASN A 310 10.72 23.51 -6.78
N VAL A 311 11.80 22.73 -6.64
CA VAL A 311 11.78 21.41 -6.00
C VAL A 311 12.90 21.34 -4.97
N VAL A 312 12.58 20.85 -3.77
CA VAL A 312 13.54 20.63 -2.69
C VAL A 312 13.41 19.19 -2.20
N LEU A 313 14.53 18.48 -2.16
CA LEU A 313 14.61 17.11 -1.64
C LEU A 313 15.22 17.12 -0.24
N LEU A 314 14.59 16.40 0.68
CA LEU A 314 15.02 16.21 2.07
C LEU A 314 15.29 14.73 2.30
N ALA A 315 16.46 14.40 2.83
CA ALA A 315 16.82 13.04 3.21
C ALA A 315 18.02 13.04 4.16
N GLU A 316 18.46 11.86 4.59
CA GLU A 316 19.71 11.74 5.34
C GLU A 316 20.89 12.26 4.51
N SER A 317 21.83 12.93 5.19
CA SER A 317 23.00 13.52 4.54
C SER A 317 23.83 12.51 3.74
N ARG A 318 23.83 11.23 4.14
CA ARG A 318 24.58 10.16 3.47
C ARG A 318 24.04 9.85 2.07
N ASP A 319 22.72 9.90 1.88
CA ASP A 319 22.05 9.51 0.63
C ASP A 319 22.06 10.68 -0.37
N LEU A 320 22.14 11.91 0.13
CA LEU A 320 22.21 13.13 -0.69
C LEU A 320 23.62 13.49 -1.12
N LYS A 321 24.61 13.33 -0.23
CA LYS A 321 25.99 13.78 -0.49
C LYS A 321 26.90 12.69 -1.02
N GLY A 322 26.38 11.47 -1.23
CA GLY A 322 27.05 10.33 -1.85
C GLY A 322 28.53 10.24 -1.47
N VAL A 323 28.85 9.63 -0.33
CA VAL A 323 30.25 9.31 -0.04
C VAL A 323 30.71 8.37 -1.16
N PRO A 324 31.72 8.71 -1.99
CA PRO A 324 32.02 7.97 -3.23
C PRO A 324 32.37 6.49 -3.04
N THR A 325 32.54 6.04 -1.81
CA THR A 325 32.91 4.67 -1.42
C THR A 325 31.78 3.88 -0.76
N LEU A 326 30.59 4.46 -0.58
CA LEU A 326 29.46 3.79 0.09
C LEU A 326 28.22 3.95 -0.77
N GLU A 327 27.54 2.83 -1.03
CA GLU A 327 26.19 2.85 -1.61
C GLU A 327 25.22 3.54 -0.64
N PRO A 328 24.18 4.23 -1.14
CA PRO A 328 23.12 4.78 -0.31
C PRO A 328 22.45 3.69 0.53
N ASP A 329 22.08 4.03 1.76
CA ASP A 329 21.36 3.07 2.63
C ASP A 329 19.90 2.97 2.20
N GLY A 330 19.35 4.06 1.65
CA GLY A 330 17.94 4.16 1.32
C GLY A 330 17.05 4.42 2.53
N GLY A 331 15.75 4.45 2.28
CA GLY A 331 14.73 4.71 3.29
C GLY A 331 13.77 5.81 2.84
N ASN A 332 13.35 6.66 3.77
CA ASN A 332 12.44 7.75 3.45
C ASN A 332 13.16 8.96 2.87
N PHE A 333 12.53 9.55 1.86
CA PHE A 333 12.86 10.85 1.29
C PHE A 333 11.61 11.72 1.36
N VAL A 334 11.76 13.02 1.59
CA VAL A 334 10.65 13.97 1.52
C VAL A 334 10.95 14.97 0.43
N VAL A 335 10.05 15.10 -0.54
CA VAL A 335 10.17 16.09 -1.61
C VAL A 335 9.13 17.19 -1.42
N LEU A 336 9.54 18.43 -1.64
CA LEU A 336 8.67 19.59 -1.72
C LEU A 336 8.70 20.13 -3.14
N ALA A 337 7.54 20.50 -3.67
CA ALA A 337 7.42 21.12 -4.99
C ALA A 337 6.42 22.28 -4.96
N SER A 338 6.77 23.38 -5.63
CA SER A 338 5.92 24.57 -5.72
C SER A 338 6.31 25.46 -6.91
N ASP A 339 5.35 26.23 -7.42
CA ASP A 339 5.59 27.27 -8.44
C ASP A 339 6.24 28.54 -7.84
N ARG A 340 6.27 28.66 -6.49
CA ARG A 340 7.00 29.73 -5.81
C ARG A 340 8.33 29.24 -5.23
N PRO A 341 9.31 30.13 -5.05
CA PRO A 341 10.55 29.80 -4.36
C PRO A 341 10.31 29.21 -2.97
N ILE A 342 11.03 28.14 -2.67
CA ILE A 342 11.06 27.49 -1.37
C ILE A 342 12.36 27.92 -0.68
N ASP A 343 12.26 28.49 0.52
CA ASP A 343 13.43 28.89 1.29
C ASP A 343 14.13 27.65 1.88
N GLY A 344 15.14 27.15 1.18
CA GLY A 344 15.94 25.99 1.59
C GLY A 344 16.63 26.18 2.96
N THR A 345 16.94 27.42 3.35
CA THR A 345 17.55 27.73 4.66
C THR A 345 16.50 27.60 5.76
N ALA A 346 15.30 28.13 5.55
CA ALA A 346 14.19 27.96 6.48
C ALA A 346 13.83 26.47 6.65
N VAL A 347 13.84 25.70 5.56
CA VAL A 347 13.62 24.25 5.61
C VAL A 347 14.71 23.55 6.43
N GLN A 348 15.99 23.82 6.17
CA GLN A 348 17.10 23.23 6.94
C GLN A 348 17.02 23.58 8.43
N ASN A 349 16.74 24.85 8.77
CA ASN A 349 16.54 25.27 10.16
C ASN A 349 15.38 24.49 10.82
N GLY A 350 14.28 24.27 10.08
CA GLY A 350 13.14 23.48 10.54
C GLY A 350 13.48 22.01 10.80
N LEU A 351 14.35 21.41 9.96
CA LEU A 351 14.87 20.06 10.11
C LEU A 351 15.76 19.91 11.35
N ASP A 352 16.62 20.90 11.59
CA ASP A 352 17.55 20.93 12.72
C ASP A 352 16.80 21.08 14.06
N ILE A 353 15.84 22.01 14.12
CA ILE A 353 14.98 22.23 15.30
C ILE A 353 14.22 20.94 15.69
N ARG A 354 13.88 20.11 14.70
CA ARG A 354 13.16 18.84 14.87
C ARG A 354 14.08 17.63 15.04
N SER A 355 15.38 17.84 15.17
CA SER A 355 16.39 16.78 15.37
C SER A 355 16.23 15.63 14.39
N THR A 356 16.03 15.94 13.10
CA THR A 356 15.87 14.92 12.05
C THR A 356 17.21 14.33 11.61
N ALA A 357 18.31 15.08 11.77
CA ALA A 357 19.62 14.79 11.18
C ALA A 357 19.63 14.74 9.63
N TRP A 358 18.55 15.25 9.01
CA TRP A 358 18.39 15.30 7.56
C TRP A 358 18.93 16.62 7.00
N THR A 359 19.20 16.63 5.70
CA THR A 359 19.62 17.82 4.97
C THR A 359 18.71 18.09 3.79
N SER A 360 18.63 19.35 3.37
CA SER A 360 17.92 19.77 2.16
C SER A 360 18.87 19.91 0.97
N MET A 361 18.36 19.61 -0.23
CA MET A 361 19.03 19.80 -1.52
C MET A 361 18.04 20.45 -2.50
N SER A 362 18.51 21.45 -3.25
CA SER A 362 17.71 22.19 -4.25
C SER A 362 18.55 22.57 -5.47
N ASP A 363 17.90 23.14 -6.48
CA ASP A 363 18.54 23.86 -7.60
C ASP A 363 19.57 23.01 -8.38
N SER A 364 20.78 23.56 -8.61
CA SER A 364 21.84 22.91 -9.41
C SER A 364 22.32 21.60 -8.81
N ASP A 365 22.38 21.52 -7.49
CA ASP A 365 22.81 20.32 -6.78
C ASP A 365 21.78 19.21 -6.97
N LEU A 366 20.48 19.55 -6.88
CA LEU A 366 19.40 18.61 -7.14
C LEU A 366 19.39 18.12 -8.60
N ASN A 367 19.57 19.02 -9.57
CA ASN A 367 19.64 18.63 -10.98
C ASN A 367 20.82 17.68 -11.26
N THR A 368 21.97 17.94 -10.64
CA THR A 368 23.14 17.07 -10.72
C THR A 368 22.87 15.72 -10.06
N TRP A 369 22.23 15.73 -8.88
CA TRP A 369 21.86 14.53 -8.15
C TRP A 369 20.80 13.70 -8.87
N VAL A 370 19.90 14.30 -9.66
CA VAL A 370 18.91 13.61 -10.51
C VAL A 370 19.56 13.01 -11.76
N GLY A 371 20.58 13.68 -12.33
CA GLY A 371 21.31 13.20 -13.50
C GLY A 371 20.39 12.88 -14.69
N GLU A 372 20.58 11.71 -15.32
CA GLU A 372 19.81 11.28 -16.51
C GLU A 372 18.54 10.47 -16.18
N ALA A 373 18.00 10.59 -14.96
CA ALA A 373 16.77 9.90 -14.61
C ALA A 373 15.60 10.32 -15.52
N LYS A 374 14.83 9.33 -15.97
CA LYS A 374 13.68 9.56 -16.85
C LYS A 374 12.46 9.96 -16.04
N GLN A 375 11.71 10.92 -16.55
CA GLN A 375 10.38 11.25 -16.03
C GLN A 375 9.42 10.06 -16.17
N LEU A 376 8.49 9.96 -15.23
CA LEU A 376 7.43 8.98 -15.19
C LEU A 376 6.18 9.56 -15.87
N THR A 377 5.57 8.79 -16.77
CA THR A 377 4.36 9.20 -17.48
C THR A 377 3.31 8.10 -17.41
N ASP A 378 2.04 8.42 -17.62
CA ASP A 378 0.98 7.40 -17.66
C ASP A 378 1.27 6.27 -18.67
N ASP A 379 1.98 6.57 -19.76
CA ASP A 379 2.37 5.59 -20.78
C ASP A 379 3.64 4.80 -20.40
N TYR A 380 4.45 5.32 -19.48
CA TYR A 380 5.73 4.72 -19.07
C TYR A 380 6.10 5.15 -17.64
N ALA A 381 5.73 4.30 -16.69
CA ALA A 381 6.07 4.44 -15.26
C ALA A 381 6.44 3.07 -14.67
N PRO A 382 7.62 2.50 -14.98
CA PRO A 382 8.03 1.17 -14.53
C PRO A 382 8.51 1.19 -13.06
N VAL A 383 7.69 1.73 -12.16
CA VAL A 383 8.04 1.95 -10.75
C VAL A 383 8.50 0.65 -10.08
N ASP A 384 7.80 -0.46 -10.31
CA ASP A 384 8.17 -1.78 -9.77
C ASP A 384 9.55 -2.29 -10.23
N GLN A 385 10.08 -1.78 -11.35
CA GLN A 385 11.41 -2.13 -11.85
C GLN A 385 12.51 -1.18 -11.37
N LEU A 386 12.11 0.03 -10.95
CA LEU A 386 13.02 1.06 -10.44
C LEU A 386 13.24 0.93 -8.93
N LEU A 387 12.26 0.37 -8.23
CA LEU A 387 12.28 0.20 -6.79
C LEU A 387 13.21 -0.93 -6.36
N GLU A 388 14.03 -0.63 -5.37
CA GLU A 388 14.70 -1.64 -4.56
C GLU A 388 14.02 -1.68 -3.17
N PRO A 389 13.18 -2.70 -2.91
CA PRO A 389 12.31 -2.69 -1.72
C PRO A 389 13.06 -3.05 -0.43
N ASN A 390 14.28 -3.59 -0.53
CA ASN A 390 15.11 -3.97 0.61
C ASN A 390 16.46 -3.25 0.54
N PRO A 391 17.05 -2.86 1.68
CA PRO A 391 18.43 -2.40 1.71
C PRO A 391 19.35 -3.50 1.17
N PRO A 392 20.46 -3.14 0.48
CA PRO A 392 21.41 -4.12 -0.02
C PRO A 392 21.92 -5.02 1.11
N GLU A 393 22.02 -6.32 0.86
CA GLU A 393 22.66 -7.26 1.78
C GLU A 393 24.12 -6.84 1.97
N ARG A 394 24.45 -6.23 3.11
CA ARG A 394 25.80 -5.78 3.45
C ARG A 394 26.73 -6.92 3.86
#